data_AF-A0A4Y9RLK9-F1
#
_entry.id   AF-A0A4Y9RLK9-F1
#
_cell.length_a   1.000
_cell.length_b   1.000
_cell.length_c   1.000
_cell.angle_alpha   90.00
_cell.angle_beta   90.00
_cell.angle_gamma   90.00
#
_symmetry.space_group_name_H-M   'P 1'
#
loop_
_entity.id
_entity.type
_entity.pdbx_description
1 polymer ?
#
loop_
_entity_poly.entity_id
_entity_poly.type
_entity_poly.pdbx_seq_one_letter_code
_entity_poly.pdbx_strand_id
1 'polypeptide(L)' 'MKRSPVEAINLLLDDLLTEYNLASDTALARFLELSPSIVCRLRAGDYPVSPRVILAIHEATDISVQDIRTLIA' A
#
# COMPACT_ATOMS: atom_id res chain seq x y z
N MET A 1 9.20 -11.02 -16.31
CA MET A 1 7.79 -11.34 -16.05
C MET A 1 7.18 -10.13 -15.36
N LYS A 2 6.17 -9.46 -15.95
CA LYS A 2 5.54 -8.30 -15.31
C LYS A 2 4.61 -8.81 -14.19
N ARG A 3 4.70 -8.23 -12.99
CA ARG A 3 3.81 -8.56 -11.86
C ARG A 3 2.41 -8.01 -12.16
N SER A 4 1.38 -8.64 -11.60
CA SER A 4 0.07 -8.01 -11.59
C SER A 4 0.06 -6.80 -10.62
N PRO A 5 -0.79 -5.78 -10.85
CA PRO A 5 -0.90 -4.65 -9.92
C PRO A 5 -1.24 -5.06 -8.49
N VAL A 6 -2.00 -6.15 -8.32
CA VAL A 6 -2.40 -6.71 -7.02
C VAL A 6 -1.20 -7.33 -6.29
N GLU A 7 -0.35 -8.08 -6.99
CA GLU A 7 0.88 -8.61 -6.39
C GLU A 7 1.84 -7.47 -6.00
N ALA A 8 1.97 -6.47 -6.87
CA ALA A 8 2.88 -5.36 -6.65
C ALA A 8 2.49 -4.52 -5.42
N ILE A 9 1.19 -4.21 -5.26
CA ILE A 9 0.72 -3.51 -4.05
C ILE A 9 0.87 -4.37 -2.79
N ASN A 10 0.60 -5.69 -2.85
CA ASN A 10 0.77 -6.56 -1.68
C ASN A 10 2.21 -6.57 -1.18
N LEU A 11 3.19 -6.67 -2.09
CA LEU A 11 4.61 -6.60 -1.73
C LEU A 11 4.96 -5.27 -1.07
N LEU A 12 4.51 -4.14 -1.64
CA LEU A 12 4.72 -2.84 -1.02
C LEU A 12 4.11 -2.78 0.38
N LEU A 13 2.88 -3.27 0.58
CA LEU A 13 2.25 -3.27 1.90
C LEU A 13 2.99 -4.17 2.91
N ASP A 14 3.55 -5.30 2.47
CA ASP A 14 4.34 -6.20 3.32
C ASP A 14 5.71 -5.60 3.68
N ASP A 15 6.33 -4.90 2.74
CA ASP A 15 7.57 -4.15 2.99
C ASP A 15 7.30 -3.06 4.03
N LEU A 16 6.19 -2.32 3.93
CA LEU A 16 5.79 -1.32 4.92
C LEU A 16 5.47 -1.93 6.29
N LEU A 17 4.83 -3.10 6.35
CA LEU A 17 4.64 -3.80 7.62
C LEU A 17 5.98 -4.10 8.31
N THR A 18 6.96 -4.54 7.52
CA THR A 18 8.28 -4.94 8.00
C THR A 18 9.12 -3.71 8.41
N GLU A 19 9.21 -2.71 7.54
CA GLU A 19 10.03 -1.51 7.73
C GLU A 19 9.58 -0.69 8.94
N TYR A 20 8.27 -0.56 9.13
CA TYR A 20 7.69 0.20 10.24
C TYR A 20 7.33 -0.66 11.46
N ASN A 21 7.72 -1.94 11.46
CA ASN A 21 7.47 -2.89 12.55
C ASN A 21 5.99 -2.95 12.97
N LEU A 22 5.10 -3.00 11.99
CA LEU A 22 3.65 -3.02 12.18
C LEU A 22 3.15 -4.47 12.23
N ALA A 23 2.39 -4.80 13.26
CA ALA A 23 1.99 -6.19 13.52
C ALA A 23 0.81 -6.70 12.67
N SER A 24 0.13 -5.83 11.91
CA SER A 24 -1.07 -6.22 11.14
C SER A 24 -1.49 -5.17 10.11
N ASP A 25 -2.33 -5.59 9.17
CA ASP A 25 -3.01 -4.69 8.22
C ASP A 25 -3.87 -3.62 8.88
N THR A 26 -4.41 -3.90 10.08
CA THR A 26 -5.13 -2.88 10.85
C THR A 26 -4.19 -1.79 11.35
N ALA A 27 -2.99 -2.17 11.78
CA ALA A 27 -1.95 -1.21 12.18
C ALA A 27 -1.44 -0.43 10.96
N LEU A 28 -1.24 -1.09 9.82
CA LEU A 28 -0.88 -0.46 8.55
C LEU A 28 -1.95 0.54 8.09
N ALA A 29 -3.23 0.17 8.16
CA ALA A 29 -4.32 1.07 7.79
C ALA A 29 -4.29 2.34 8.64
N ARG A 30 -4.07 2.21 9.95
CA ARG A 30 -3.95 3.37 10.85
C ARG A 30 -2.73 4.22 10.53
N PHE A 31 -1.59 3.58 10.26
CA PHE A 31 -0.35 4.25 9.88
C PHE A 31 -0.51 5.07 8.58
N LEU A 32 -1.25 4.52 7.60
CA LEU A 32 -1.55 5.18 6.33
C LEU A 32 -2.78 6.12 6.39
N GLU A 33 -3.38 6.33 7.57
CA GLU A 33 -4.63 7.10 7.70
C GLU A 33 -5.79 6.60 6.78
N LEU A 34 -5.82 5.29 6.52
CA LEU A 34 -6.86 4.60 5.77
C LEU A 34 -7.75 3.77 6.70
N SER A 35 -8.92 3.37 6.20
CA SER A 35 -9.73 2.39 6.90
C SER A 35 -9.17 0.97 6.69
N PRO A 36 -9.28 0.06 7.69
CA PRO A 36 -8.86 -1.34 7.52
C PRO A 36 -9.53 -2.03 6.33
N SER A 37 -10.78 -1.67 6.01
CA SER A 37 -11.51 -2.18 4.86
C SER A 37 -10.91 -1.77 3.51
N ILE A 38 -10.20 -0.63 3.43
CA ILE A 38 -9.49 -0.24 2.21
C ILE A 38 -8.26 -1.14 2.03
N VAL A 39 -7.43 -1.29 3.07
CA VAL A 39 -6.24 -2.15 3.01
C VAL A 39 -6.61 -3.60 2.67
N CYS A 40 -7.62 -4.15 3.32
CA CYS A 40 -8.12 -5.50 3.03
C CYS A 40 -8.55 -5.65 1.55
N ARG A 41 -9.30 -4.69 1.00
CA ARG A 41 -9.73 -4.76 -0.41
C ARG A 41 -8.61 -4.50 -1.42
N LEU A 42 -7.61 -3.68 -1.06
CA LEU A 42 -6.39 -3.52 -1.87
C LEU A 42 -5.65 -4.86 -2.00
N ARG A 43 -5.45 -5.56 -0.87
CA ARG A 43 -4.81 -6.88 -0.86
C ARG A 43 -5.57 -7.92 -1.68
N ALA A 44 -6.89 -7.89 -1.59
CA ALA A 44 -7.77 -8.79 -2.34
C ALA A 44 -7.87 -8.44 -3.84
N GLY A 45 -7.40 -7.27 -4.27
CA GLY A 45 -7.55 -6.77 -5.64
C GLY A 45 -8.97 -6.32 -6.01
N ASP A 46 -9.88 -6.22 -5.04
CA ASP A 46 -11.26 -5.73 -5.21
C ASP A 46 -11.37 -4.19 -5.11
N TYR A 47 -10.27 -3.53 -4.73
CA TYR A 47 -10.17 -2.09 -4.72
C TYR A 47 -8.94 -1.63 -5.52
N PRO A 48 -9.11 -0.79 -6.56
CA PRO A 48 -7.98 -0.31 -7.34
C PRO A 48 -7.09 0.61 -6.49
N VAL A 49 -5.78 0.63 -6.80
CA VAL A 49 -4.85 1.58 -6.18
C VAL A 49 -5.20 2.99 -6.66
N SER A 50 -6.00 3.69 -5.86
CA SER A 50 -6.49 5.03 -6.16
C SER A 50 -5.43 6.09 -5.84
N PRO A 51 -5.53 7.31 -6.42
CA PRO A 51 -4.64 8.42 -6.05
C PRO A 51 -4.60 8.72 -4.56
N ARG A 52 -5.72 8.51 -3.84
CA ARG A 52 -5.77 8.65 -2.37
C ARG A 52 -4.85 7.66 -1.67
N VAL A 53 -4.79 6.41 -2.13
CA VAL A 53 -3.91 5.38 -1.55
C VAL A 53 -2.44 5.72 -1.80
N ILE A 54 -2.13 6.16 -3.01
CA ILE A 54 -0.76 6.59 -3.37
C ILE A 54 -0.32 7.77 -2.50
N LEU A 55 -1.20 8.76 -2.33
CA LEU A 55 -0.92 9.93 -1.51
C LEU A 55 -0.72 9.55 -0.03
N ALA A 56 -1.60 8.69 0.50
CA ALA A 56 -1.47 8.18 1.87
C ALA A 56 -0.14 7.45 2.12
N ILE A 57 0.32 6.65 1.17
CA ILE A 57 1.64 6.01 1.26
C ILE A 57 2.74 7.06 1.23
N HIS A 58 2.69 7.99 0.27
CA HIS A 58 3.68 9.07 0.15
C HIS A 58 3.81 9.88 1.45
N GLU A 59 2.69 10.31 2.02
CA GLU A 59 2.66 11.14 3.22
C GLU A 59 3.15 10.40 4.47
N ALA A 60 2.91 9.08 4.55
CA ALA A 60 3.33 8.28 5.70
C ALA A 60 4.79 7.80 5.62
N THR A 61 5.36 7.69 4.41
CA THR A 61 6.66 7.03 4.19
C THR A 61 7.72 7.89 3.52
N ASP A 62 7.37 9.09 3.06
CA ASP A 62 8.19 9.96 2.21
C ASP A 62 8.62 9.35 0.86
N ILE A 63 8.15 8.14 0.51
CA ILE A 63 8.38 7.55 -0.82
C ILE A 63 7.70 8.44 -1.86
N SER A 64 8.41 8.83 -2.91
CA SER A 64 7.83 9.72 -3.92
C SER A 64 6.64 9.07 -4.63
N VAL A 65 5.63 9.88 -4.99
CA VAL A 65 4.48 9.44 -5.79
C VAL A 65 4.91 8.73 -7.08
N GLN A 66 6.02 9.15 -7.68
CA GLN A 66 6.56 8.56 -8.90
C GLN A 66 7.14 7.16 -8.64
N ASP A 67 7.85 6.97 -7.53
CA ASP A 67 8.41 5.68 -7.16
C ASP A 67 7.29 4.69 -6.81
N ILE A 68 6.28 5.12 -6.04
CA ILE A 68 5.11 4.28 -5.73
C ILE A 68 4.44 3.80 -7.02
N ARG A 69 4.20 4.71 -7.98
CA ARG A 69 3.63 4.36 -9.29
C ARG A 69 4.50 3.37 -10.05
N THR A 70 5.82 3.52 -9.99
CA THR A 70 6.76 2.63 -10.67
C THR A 70 6.80 1.25 -10.04
N LEU A 71 6.68 1.17 -8.70
CA LEU A 71 6.63 -0.09 -7.96
C LEU A 71 5.37 -0.90 -8.25
N ILE A 72 4.23 -0.24 -8.48
CA ILE A 72 2.92 -0.88 -8.70
C ILE A 72 2.52 -1.06 -10.19
N ALA A 73 3.34 -0.59 -11.13
CA ALA A 73 3.07 -0.59 -12.58
C ALA A 73 3.30 -1.93 -13.29
#